data_AF-A0A958AHL8-F1
#
_entry.id   AF-A0A958AHL8-F1
#
_cell.length_a   1.000
_cell.length_b   1.000
_cell.length_c   1.000
_cell.angle_alpha   90.00
_cell.angle_beta   90.00
_cell.angle_gamma   90.00
#
_symmetry.space_group_name_H-M   'P 1'
#
loop_
_entity.id
_entity.type
_entity.pdbx_description
1 polymer ?
#
loop_
_entity_poly.entity_id
_entity_poly.type
_entity_poly.pdbx_seq_one_letter_code
_entity_poly.pdbx_strand_id
1 'polypeptide(L)'
;MIERDGRDHMIGQPIAFIEVAWRRYTKHSRNKAQEIQGAILPLAEKYRWNNPFLGVVLAGIFTVGSLEQLQSLGFQILYFPYETLVAAFASESIDIAFDEATGDDEFRQVLEQIDSSGVDAVTRVKQHLIAANAQPIDEFFAALDARLGRHVRRVLVIPLYGRINEFASLDGAIDFLDAHPIYEGAGEFRKYEIRVEFSNGDKVEASFVSKEKAREF
;
A
#
# COMPACT_ATOMS: atom_id res chain seq x y z
N MET A 1 3.81 5.86 9.78
CA MET A 1 3.94 4.38 9.77
C MET A 1 2.98 3.82 10.80
N ILE A 2 2.31 2.71 10.47
CA ILE A 2 1.45 1.96 11.40
C ILE A 2 2.11 0.62 11.67
N GLU A 3 2.17 0.24 12.94
CA GLU A 3 2.80 -0.98 13.41
C GLU A 3 1.80 -1.86 14.16
N ARG A 4 1.93 -3.18 14.01
CA ARG A 4 1.26 -4.17 14.87
C ARG A 4 2.19 -4.51 16.03
N ASP A 5 1.64 -4.55 17.25
CA ASP A 5 2.37 -4.90 18.47
C ASP A 5 3.57 -3.99 18.80
N GLY A 6 3.63 -2.80 18.18
CA GLY A 6 4.61 -1.77 18.51
C GLY A 6 4.38 -1.18 19.91
N ARG A 7 5.45 -0.74 20.54
CA ARG A 7 5.43 -0.03 21.83
C ARG A 7 6.34 1.20 21.72
N ASP A 8 6.19 2.16 22.63
CA ASP A 8 6.97 3.41 22.62
C ASP A 8 8.48 3.22 22.48
N HIS A 9 9.02 2.09 22.94
CA HIS A 9 10.45 1.75 22.91
C HIS A 9 10.79 0.53 22.04
N MET A 10 9.84 -0.04 21.31
CA MET A 10 10.04 -1.20 20.46
C MET A 10 9.24 -1.09 19.16
N ILE A 11 9.96 -1.16 18.04
CA ILE A 11 9.35 -1.21 16.72
C ILE A 11 8.62 -2.55 16.58
N GLY A 12 7.32 -2.48 16.34
CA GLY A 12 6.46 -3.63 16.05
C GLY A 12 6.63 -4.12 14.62
N GLN A 13 5.66 -4.90 14.13
CA GLN A 13 5.62 -5.30 12.72
C GLN A 13 5.02 -4.16 11.89
N PRO A 14 5.76 -3.54 10.95
CA PRO A 14 5.19 -2.50 10.11
C PRO A 14 4.12 -3.10 9.21
N ILE A 15 2.92 -2.54 9.26
CA ILE A 15 1.74 -2.98 8.50
C ILE A 15 1.20 -1.91 7.55
N ALA A 16 1.60 -0.65 7.73
CA ALA A 16 1.34 0.41 6.75
C ALA A 16 2.45 1.46 6.72
N PHE A 17 2.81 1.87 5.51
CA PHE A 17 3.63 3.04 5.25
C PHE A 17 2.76 4.07 4.53
N ILE A 18 2.58 5.23 5.15
CA ILE A 18 1.75 6.31 4.61
C ILE A 18 2.59 7.56 4.61
N GLU A 19 2.79 8.13 3.42
CA GLU A 19 3.52 9.38 3.23
C GLU A 19 2.53 10.50 2.90
N VAL A 20 2.83 11.72 3.33
CA VAL A 20 1.99 12.89 3.07
C VAL A 20 2.80 13.93 2.30
N ALA A 21 2.26 14.48 1.23
CA ALA A 21 2.93 15.52 0.46
C ALA A 21 1.97 16.59 -0.05
N TRP A 22 2.38 17.86 0.10
CA TRP A 22 1.73 19.02 -0.49
C TRP A 22 2.56 19.56 -1.66
N ARG A 23 1.90 19.95 -2.75
CA ARG A 23 2.54 20.62 -3.89
C ARG A 23 1.72 21.78 -4.43
N ARG A 24 2.37 22.92 -4.60
CA ARG A 24 1.76 24.12 -5.19
C ARG A 24 1.88 24.19 -6.71
N TYR A 25 2.90 23.57 -7.32
CA TYR A 25 3.19 23.71 -8.75
C TYR A 25 3.46 22.37 -9.43
N THR A 26 3.12 22.28 -10.73
CA THR A 26 3.25 21.06 -11.55
C THR A 26 4.71 20.63 -11.77
N LYS A 27 5.66 21.59 -11.87
CA LYS A 27 7.06 21.38 -12.30
C LYS A 27 7.83 20.36 -11.46
N HIS A 28 7.42 20.14 -10.21
CA HIS A 28 8.08 19.22 -9.28
C HIS A 28 7.18 18.08 -8.79
N SER A 29 5.98 17.92 -9.36
CA SER A 29 5.04 16.83 -8.99
C SER A 29 5.65 15.44 -9.23
N ARG A 30 6.29 15.25 -10.40
CA ARG A 30 6.97 13.99 -10.75
C ARG A 30 8.14 13.68 -9.82
N ASN A 31 8.98 14.68 -9.54
CA ASN A 31 10.12 14.49 -8.62
C ASN A 31 9.62 14.08 -7.23
N LYS A 32 8.50 14.63 -6.76
CA LYS A 32 7.92 14.24 -5.48
C LYS A 32 7.41 12.82 -5.45
N ALA A 33 6.71 12.38 -6.50
CA ALA A 33 6.31 10.99 -6.63
C ALA A 33 7.54 10.06 -6.59
N GLN A 34 8.65 10.47 -7.21
CA GLN A 34 9.92 9.73 -7.18
C GLN A 34 10.61 9.72 -5.81
N GLU A 35 10.56 10.83 -5.06
CA GLU A 35 11.04 10.88 -3.67
C GLU A 35 10.23 9.91 -2.78
N ILE A 36 8.90 9.93 -2.91
CA ILE A 36 7.98 9.09 -2.13
C ILE A 36 8.24 7.61 -2.41
N GLN A 37 8.26 7.20 -3.68
CA GLN A 37 8.54 5.79 -4.01
C GLN A 37 9.94 5.36 -3.54
N GLY A 38 10.94 6.25 -3.65
CA GLY A 38 12.32 5.96 -3.24
C GLY A 38 12.46 5.76 -1.73
N ALA A 39 11.64 6.42 -0.93
CA ALA A 39 11.62 6.26 0.52
C ALA A 39 10.84 5.00 0.97
N ILE A 40 9.70 4.72 0.32
CA ILE A 40 8.74 3.72 0.81
C ILE A 40 8.99 2.33 0.23
N LEU A 41 9.36 2.20 -1.05
CA LEU A 41 9.56 0.89 -1.68
C LEU A 41 10.68 0.05 -1.02
N PRO A 42 11.83 0.62 -0.60
CA PRO A 42 12.84 -0.17 0.13
C PRO A 42 12.32 -0.72 1.45
N LEU A 43 11.44 0.01 2.15
CA LEU A 43 10.80 -0.46 3.37
C LEU A 43 9.78 -1.55 3.06
N ALA A 44 8.98 -1.38 2.01
CA ALA A 44 8.04 -2.40 1.55
C ALA A 44 8.75 -3.73 1.23
N GLU A 45 9.91 -3.67 0.57
CA GLU A 45 10.73 -4.84 0.24
C GLU A 45 11.35 -5.49 1.48
N LYS A 46 11.82 -4.68 2.43
CA LYS A 46 12.35 -5.15 3.73
C LYS A 46 11.28 -5.89 4.53
N TYR A 47 10.03 -5.42 4.49
CA TYR A 47 8.91 -5.98 5.25
C TYR A 47 7.90 -6.71 4.35
N ARG A 48 8.35 -7.30 3.23
CA ARG A 48 7.47 -7.92 2.23
C ARG A 48 6.51 -8.95 2.79
N TRP A 49 6.92 -9.70 3.82
CA TRP A 49 6.12 -10.75 4.45
C TRP A 49 4.95 -10.19 5.27
N ASN A 50 5.11 -8.97 5.79
CA ASN A 50 4.01 -8.23 6.41
C ASN A 50 3.05 -7.69 5.34
N ASN A 51 3.49 -7.66 4.08
CA ASN A 51 2.77 -7.15 2.90
C ASN A 51 2.03 -5.85 3.25
N PRO A 52 2.82 -4.81 3.63
CA PRO A 52 2.30 -3.59 4.21
C PRO A 52 1.38 -2.86 3.24
N PHE A 53 0.46 -2.07 3.78
CA PHE A 53 -0.28 -1.08 3.01
C PHE A 53 0.68 0.05 2.58
N LEU A 54 0.68 0.40 1.29
CA LEU A 54 1.41 1.54 0.77
C LEU A 54 0.41 2.65 0.49
N GLY A 55 0.41 3.68 1.33
CA GLY A 55 -0.48 4.81 1.22
C GLY A 55 0.26 6.09 0.88
N VAL A 56 -0.40 6.97 0.15
CA VAL A 56 0.07 8.34 -0.03
C VAL A 56 -1.10 9.31 0.04
N VAL A 57 -0.95 10.35 0.85
CA VAL A 57 -1.90 11.46 0.94
C VAL A 57 -1.28 12.65 0.22
N LEU A 58 -1.83 12.98 -0.94
CA LEU A 58 -1.34 14.02 -1.82
C LEU A 58 -2.31 15.18 -1.81
N ALA A 59 -1.79 16.40 -1.77
CA ALA A 59 -2.63 17.58 -1.82
C ALA A 59 -2.00 18.68 -2.68
N GLY A 60 -2.84 19.41 -3.39
CA GLY A 60 -2.43 20.46 -4.31
C GLY A 60 -2.32 19.96 -5.76
N ILE A 61 -1.26 20.30 -6.49
CA ILE A 61 -1.16 20.02 -7.93
C ILE A 61 -0.25 18.83 -8.22
N PHE A 62 -0.86 17.71 -8.63
CA PHE A 62 -0.16 16.53 -9.15
C PHE A 62 -0.61 16.19 -10.57
N THR A 63 0.35 15.85 -11.43
CA THR A 63 0.04 15.43 -12.81
C THR A 63 -0.52 14.01 -12.83
N VAL A 64 -1.41 13.72 -13.78
CA VAL A 64 -2.00 12.37 -13.98
C VAL A 64 -0.90 11.31 -14.04
N GLY A 65 0.14 11.53 -14.83
CA GLY A 65 1.25 10.56 -14.94
C GLY A 65 2.02 10.34 -13.63
N SER A 66 2.04 11.30 -12.69
CA SER A 66 2.64 11.08 -11.37
C SER A 66 1.75 10.23 -10.47
N LEU A 67 0.43 10.39 -10.58
CA LEU A 67 -0.56 9.59 -9.86
C LEU A 67 -0.57 8.15 -10.39
N GLU A 68 -0.63 7.98 -11.71
CA GLU A 68 -0.58 6.67 -12.38
C GLU A 68 0.72 5.91 -12.05
N GLN A 69 1.85 6.62 -12.00
CA GLN A 69 3.12 6.02 -11.60
C GLN A 69 3.04 5.42 -10.18
N LEU A 70 2.52 6.17 -9.21
CA LEU A 70 2.37 5.69 -7.84
C LEU A 70 1.37 4.52 -7.76
N GLN A 71 0.24 4.60 -8.46
CA GLN A 71 -0.74 3.50 -8.55
C GLN A 71 -0.11 2.23 -9.14
N SER A 72 0.70 2.37 -10.20
CA SER A 72 1.37 1.23 -10.86
C SER A 72 2.36 0.49 -9.93
N LEU A 73 2.84 1.18 -8.90
CA LEU A 73 3.74 0.65 -7.87
C LEU A 73 2.98 0.14 -6.63
N GLY A 74 1.65 0.09 -6.68
CA GLY A 74 0.81 -0.45 -5.62
C GLY A 74 0.47 0.54 -4.51
N PHE A 75 0.71 1.85 -4.69
CA PHE A 75 0.26 2.86 -3.73
C PHE A 75 -1.23 3.10 -3.86
N GLN A 76 -1.92 3.11 -2.72
CA GLN A 76 -3.23 3.72 -2.60
C GLN A 76 -3.08 5.22 -2.39
N ILE A 77 -3.82 5.99 -3.19
CA ILE A 77 -3.67 7.44 -3.26
C ILE A 77 -4.94 8.10 -2.72
N LEU A 78 -4.79 8.90 -1.68
CA LEU A 78 -5.77 9.90 -1.28
C LEU A 78 -5.32 11.25 -1.83
N TYR A 79 -5.94 11.72 -2.90
CA TYR A 79 -5.58 12.98 -3.57
C TYR A 79 -6.61 14.08 -3.29
N PHE A 80 -6.15 15.20 -2.76
CA PHE A 80 -6.90 16.44 -2.57
C PHE A 80 -6.49 17.45 -3.65
N PRO A 81 -7.31 17.66 -4.69
CA PRO A 81 -7.00 18.61 -5.75
C PRO A 81 -6.89 20.04 -5.18
N TYR A 82 -5.97 20.84 -5.72
CA TYR A 82 -5.74 22.22 -5.28
C TYR A 82 -7.02 23.06 -5.20
N GLU A 83 -7.92 22.87 -6.15
CA GLU A 83 -9.20 23.58 -6.26
C GLU A 83 -10.09 23.34 -5.03
N THR A 84 -10.05 22.13 -4.47
CA THR A 84 -10.81 21.80 -3.26
C THR A 84 -10.27 22.52 -2.03
N LEU A 85 -8.96 22.80 -1.98
CA LEU A 85 -8.37 23.61 -0.92
C LEU A 85 -8.75 25.07 -1.08
N VAL A 86 -8.62 25.63 -2.28
CA VAL A 86 -9.03 27.01 -2.54
C VAL A 86 -10.50 27.22 -2.17
N ALA A 87 -11.38 26.31 -2.57
CA ALA A 87 -12.80 26.38 -2.23
C ALA A 87 -13.07 26.32 -0.73
N ALA A 88 -12.36 25.46 0.01
CA ALA A 88 -12.54 25.33 1.44
C ALA A 88 -12.12 26.59 2.22
N PHE A 89 -11.00 27.21 1.88
CA PHE A 89 -10.57 28.46 2.52
C PHE A 89 -11.42 29.65 2.08
N ALA A 90 -11.86 29.69 0.81
CA ALA A 90 -12.77 30.71 0.33
C ALA A 90 -14.12 30.70 1.09
N SER A 91 -14.56 29.54 1.61
CA SER A 91 -15.76 29.44 2.45
C SER A 91 -15.65 30.22 3.78
N GLU A 92 -14.43 30.49 4.23
CA GLU A 92 -14.13 31.33 5.40
C GLU A 92 -13.60 32.72 4.99
N SER A 93 -13.80 33.11 3.73
CA SER A 93 -13.33 34.40 3.17
C SER A 93 -11.80 34.57 3.20
N ILE A 94 -11.06 33.46 3.15
CA ILE A 94 -9.60 33.44 3.04
C ILE A 94 -9.25 33.03 1.61
N ASP A 95 -8.58 33.91 0.87
CA ASP A 95 -8.10 33.59 -0.47
C ASP A 95 -6.71 32.98 -0.41
N ILE A 96 -6.61 31.70 -0.74
CA ILE A 96 -5.34 30.97 -0.83
C ILE A 96 -4.97 30.65 -2.28
N ALA A 97 -5.65 31.26 -3.26
CA ALA A 97 -5.37 31.06 -4.66
C ALA A 97 -4.09 31.81 -5.05
N PHE A 98 -2.98 31.08 -5.04
CA PHE A 98 -1.69 31.63 -5.40
C PHE A 98 -1.10 30.98 -6.65
N ASP A 99 -0.37 31.77 -7.44
CA ASP A 99 0.35 31.35 -8.65
C ASP A 99 1.84 31.70 -8.58
N GLU A 100 2.62 31.43 -9.63
CA GLU A 100 4.07 31.72 -9.64
C GLU A 100 4.40 33.24 -9.62
N ALA A 101 3.39 34.11 -9.82
CA ALA A 101 3.52 35.55 -9.84
C ALA A 101 3.10 36.22 -8.52
N THR A 102 2.39 35.51 -7.63
CA THR A 102 2.04 36.00 -6.29
C THR A 102 3.29 36.40 -5.51
N GLY A 103 3.35 37.66 -5.06
CA GLY A 103 4.46 38.18 -4.28
C GLY A 103 4.51 37.64 -2.85
N ASP A 104 5.71 37.65 -2.25
CA ASP A 104 5.92 37.17 -0.87
C ASP A 104 5.10 37.94 0.18
N ASP A 105 4.76 39.20 -0.08
CA ASP A 105 3.98 40.03 0.83
C ASP A 105 2.50 39.62 0.87
N GLU A 106 1.90 39.23 -0.27
CA GLU A 106 0.55 38.66 -0.32
C GLU A 106 0.49 37.32 0.43
N PHE A 107 1.54 36.51 0.29
CA PHE A 107 1.70 35.28 1.08
C PHE A 107 1.64 35.52 2.58
N ARG A 108 2.42 36.51 3.04
CA ARG A 108 2.50 36.84 4.46
C ARG A 108 1.15 37.30 4.99
N GLN A 109 0.42 38.14 4.24
CA GLN A 109 -0.90 38.62 4.64
C GLN A 109 -1.91 37.49 4.78
N VAL A 110 -1.93 36.52 3.87
CA VAL A 110 -2.85 35.38 3.97
C VAL A 110 -2.47 34.45 5.12
N LEU A 111 -1.17 34.23 5.39
CA LEU A 111 -0.74 33.48 6.57
C LEU A 111 -1.19 34.15 7.87
N GLU A 112 -1.07 35.48 7.97
CA GLU A 112 -1.56 36.25 9.11
C GLU A 112 -3.10 36.17 9.25
N GLN A 113 -3.84 36.13 8.13
CA GLN A 113 -5.29 35.90 8.14
C GLN A 113 -5.65 34.48 8.62
N ILE A 114 -4.89 33.47 8.22
CA ILE A 114 -5.10 32.09 8.69
C ILE A 114 -4.79 31.97 10.18
N ASP A 115 -3.69 32.56 10.65
CA ASP A 115 -3.31 32.51 12.06
C ASP A 115 -4.30 33.28 12.96
N SER A 116 -4.93 34.34 12.42
CA SER A 116 -5.90 35.17 13.15
C SER A 116 -7.36 34.70 13.04
N SER A 117 -7.70 33.83 12.09
CA SER A 117 -9.08 33.37 11.86
C SER A 117 -9.61 32.39 12.92
N GLY A 118 -8.75 31.98 13.87
CA GLY A 118 -9.15 31.23 15.05
C GLY A 118 -9.49 29.76 14.77
N VAL A 119 -9.62 28.98 15.85
CA VAL A 119 -9.80 27.51 15.78
C VAL A 119 -11.10 27.12 15.06
N ASP A 120 -12.16 27.94 15.19
CA ASP A 120 -13.46 27.65 14.60
C ASP A 120 -13.47 27.76 13.08
N ALA A 121 -12.80 28.77 12.51
CA ALA A 121 -12.68 28.91 11.05
C ALA A 121 -11.88 27.74 10.46
N VAL A 122 -10.72 27.42 11.07
CA VAL A 122 -9.90 26.26 10.68
C VAL A 122 -10.70 24.96 10.76
N THR A 123 -11.57 24.81 11.75
CA THR A 123 -12.44 23.63 11.89
C THR A 123 -13.46 23.55 10.75
N ARG A 124 -14.07 24.67 10.35
CA ARG A 124 -15.00 24.72 9.22
C ARG A 124 -14.30 24.45 7.89
N VAL A 125 -13.10 24.99 7.67
CA VAL A 125 -12.26 24.64 6.49
C VAL A 125 -12.00 23.14 6.44
N LYS A 126 -11.61 22.51 7.56
CA LYS A 126 -11.38 21.07 7.63
C LYS A 126 -12.65 20.27 7.29
N GLN A 127 -13.80 20.65 7.84
CA GLN A 127 -15.07 20.01 7.55
C GLN A 127 -15.44 20.12 6.07
N HIS A 128 -15.23 21.30 5.48
CA HIS A 128 -15.45 21.52 4.06
C HIS A 128 -14.55 20.61 3.20
N LEU A 129 -13.25 20.53 3.54
CA LEU A 129 -12.30 19.65 2.85
C LEU A 129 -12.68 18.17 2.93
N ILE A 130 -13.10 17.71 4.10
CA ILE A 130 -13.55 16.33 4.31
C ILE A 130 -14.79 16.06 3.48
N ALA A 131 -15.77 16.96 3.50
CA ALA A 131 -17.01 16.80 2.74
C ALA A 131 -16.77 16.79 1.22
N ALA A 132 -15.96 17.71 0.71
CA ALA A 132 -15.60 17.78 -0.71
C ALA A 132 -14.82 16.57 -1.21
N ASN A 133 -14.14 15.84 -0.31
CA ASN A 133 -13.31 14.69 -0.66
C ASN A 133 -13.78 13.40 0.05
N ALA A 134 -15.06 13.31 0.42
CA ALA A 134 -15.59 12.20 1.22
C ALA A 134 -15.37 10.84 0.52
N GLN A 135 -15.70 10.74 -0.76
CA GLN A 135 -15.53 9.51 -1.53
C GLN A 135 -14.06 9.01 -1.55
N PRO A 136 -13.05 9.79 -1.98
CA PRO A 136 -11.67 9.30 -1.98
C PRO A 136 -11.14 9.03 -0.57
N ILE A 137 -11.62 9.74 0.45
CA ILE A 137 -11.29 9.45 1.86
C ILE A 137 -11.83 8.07 2.25
N ASP A 138 -13.10 7.80 1.98
CA ASP A 138 -13.76 6.53 2.32
C ASP A 138 -13.10 5.36 1.58
N GLU A 139 -12.79 5.52 0.29
CA GLU A 139 -12.08 4.51 -0.51
C GLU A 139 -10.68 4.22 0.05
N PHE A 140 -9.93 5.25 0.45
CA PHE A 140 -8.60 5.10 1.04
C PHE A 140 -8.65 4.36 2.38
N PHE A 141 -9.57 4.73 3.27
CA PHE A 141 -9.72 4.08 4.57
C PHE A 141 -10.28 2.66 4.43
N ALA A 142 -11.19 2.40 3.50
CA ALA A 142 -11.66 1.04 3.22
C ALA A 142 -10.50 0.14 2.73
N ALA A 143 -9.64 0.67 1.85
CA ALA A 143 -8.45 -0.05 1.40
C ALA A 143 -7.44 -0.29 2.53
N LEU A 144 -7.25 0.70 3.42
CA LEU A 144 -6.41 0.58 4.61
C LEU A 144 -6.96 -0.50 5.54
N ASP A 145 -8.24 -0.44 5.90
CA ASP A 145 -8.89 -1.39 6.81
C ASP A 145 -8.85 -2.82 6.28
N ALA A 146 -9.15 -3.01 4.99
CA ALA A 146 -9.05 -4.31 4.34
C ALA A 146 -7.63 -4.90 4.45
N ARG A 147 -6.61 -4.04 4.43
CA ARG A 147 -5.21 -4.45 4.53
C ARG A 147 -4.77 -4.69 5.98
N LEU A 148 -5.18 -3.85 6.91
CA LEU A 148 -4.86 -3.98 8.33
C LEU A 148 -5.57 -5.19 8.96
N GLY A 149 -6.76 -5.55 8.48
CA GLY A 149 -7.51 -6.74 8.90
C GLY A 149 -6.89 -8.07 8.45
N ARG A 150 -5.87 -8.02 7.59
CA ARG A 150 -5.16 -9.21 7.09
C ARG A 150 -4.32 -9.85 8.19
N HIS A 151 -4.59 -11.13 8.45
CA HIS A 151 -3.81 -11.97 9.36
C HIS A 151 -3.59 -13.35 8.76
N VAL A 152 -2.51 -14.03 9.16
CA VAL A 152 -2.25 -15.41 8.74
C VAL A 152 -3.34 -16.29 9.34
N ARG A 153 -4.15 -16.91 8.48
CA ARG A 153 -5.20 -17.85 8.89
C ARG A 153 -4.64 -19.25 9.05
N ARG A 154 -3.73 -19.65 8.15
CA ARG A 154 -3.15 -21.00 8.13
C ARG A 154 -1.78 -21.01 7.45
N VAL A 155 -0.85 -21.81 7.98
CA VAL A 155 0.40 -22.18 7.31
C VAL A 155 0.39 -23.68 7.09
N LEU A 156 0.55 -24.13 5.85
CA LEU A 156 0.71 -25.52 5.49
C LEU A 156 2.15 -25.75 5.05
N VAL A 157 2.77 -26.81 5.56
CA VAL A 157 4.07 -27.32 5.07
C VAL A 157 3.84 -28.75 4.63
N ILE A 158 3.98 -29.00 3.33
CA ILE A 158 3.72 -30.30 2.70
C ILE A 158 5.07 -30.84 2.21
N PRO A 159 5.66 -31.83 2.90
CA PRO A 159 6.83 -32.52 2.39
C PRO A 159 6.39 -33.53 1.33
N LEU A 160 6.87 -33.36 0.10
CA LEU A 160 6.56 -34.26 -1.00
C LEU A 160 7.66 -35.31 -1.16
N TYR A 161 7.24 -36.58 -1.11
CA TYR A 161 8.06 -37.76 -1.34
C TYR A 161 7.53 -38.52 -2.56
N GLY A 162 8.41 -39.15 -3.34
CA GLY A 162 7.99 -40.00 -4.46
C GLY A 162 8.91 -39.96 -5.67
N ARG A 163 8.35 -40.30 -6.84
CA ARG A 163 9.05 -40.34 -8.13
C ARG A 163 8.40 -39.38 -9.13
N ILE A 164 9.22 -38.75 -9.96
CA ILE A 164 8.74 -37.97 -11.11
C ILE A 164 8.62 -38.97 -12.27
N ASN A 165 7.44 -39.08 -12.85
CA ASN A 165 7.20 -39.84 -14.06
C ASN A 165 6.89 -38.84 -15.18
N GLU A 166 7.69 -38.85 -16.23
CA GLU A 166 7.49 -38.00 -17.41
C GLU A 166 6.80 -38.82 -18.50
N PHE A 167 5.80 -38.21 -19.14
CA PHE A 167 5.01 -38.84 -20.19
C PHE A 167 5.08 -38.00 -21.46
N ALA A 168 5.17 -38.65 -22.62
CA ALA A 168 5.22 -37.98 -23.91
C ALA A 168 3.83 -37.56 -24.44
N SER A 169 2.74 -38.01 -23.78
CA SER A 169 1.36 -37.70 -24.15
C SER A 169 0.47 -37.62 -22.91
N LEU A 170 -0.66 -36.92 -23.04
CA LEU A 170 -1.68 -36.82 -22.00
C LEU A 170 -2.29 -38.20 -21.69
N ASP A 171 -2.58 -38.99 -22.73
CA ASP A 171 -3.15 -40.34 -22.57
C ASP A 171 -2.23 -41.25 -21.75
N GLY A 172 -0.91 -41.20 -21.99
CA GLY A 172 0.05 -41.97 -21.20
C GLY A 172 0.12 -41.55 -19.73
N ALA A 173 -0.15 -40.27 -19.42
CA ALA A 173 -0.24 -39.80 -18.04
C ALA A 173 -1.55 -40.25 -17.36
N ILE A 174 -2.67 -40.29 -18.10
CA ILE A 174 -3.97 -40.76 -17.60
C ILE A 174 -3.92 -42.27 -17.34
N ASP A 175 -3.42 -43.07 -18.28
CA ASP A 175 -3.25 -44.52 -18.13
C ASP A 175 -2.41 -44.86 -16.90
N PHE A 176 -1.36 -44.06 -16.64
CA PHE A 176 -0.57 -44.21 -15.43
C PHE A 176 -1.38 -43.90 -14.17
N LEU A 177 -2.14 -42.81 -14.12
CA LEU A 177 -2.95 -42.45 -12.95
C LEU A 177 -4.00 -43.52 -12.63
N ASP A 178 -4.65 -44.07 -13.65
CA ASP A 178 -5.67 -45.11 -13.49
C ASP A 178 -5.07 -46.44 -12.98
N ALA A 179 -3.84 -46.75 -13.37
CA ALA A 179 -3.15 -47.97 -12.97
C ALA A 179 -2.29 -47.83 -11.71
N HIS A 180 -1.99 -46.60 -11.25
CA HIS A 180 -1.05 -46.37 -10.15
C HIS A 180 -1.68 -46.66 -8.78
N PRO A 181 -1.21 -47.67 -8.03
CA PRO A 181 -1.74 -47.95 -6.69
C PRO A 181 -1.26 -46.87 -5.70
N ILE A 182 -2.19 -46.31 -4.92
CA ILE A 182 -1.86 -45.43 -3.80
C ILE A 182 -1.26 -46.30 -2.69
N TYR A 183 0.06 -46.20 -2.47
CA TYR A 183 0.76 -46.96 -1.43
C TYR A 183 1.12 -46.09 -0.22
N GLU A 184 1.10 -46.68 0.98
CA GLU A 184 1.58 -46.05 2.20
C GLU A 184 3.09 -46.27 2.35
N GLY A 185 3.88 -45.31 1.88
CA GLY A 185 5.34 -45.32 2.06
C GLY A 185 5.97 -44.00 1.61
N ALA A 186 6.98 -43.52 2.33
CA ALA A 186 7.74 -42.35 1.89
C ALA A 186 8.75 -42.79 0.83
N GLY A 187 8.51 -42.45 -0.44
CA GLY A 187 9.51 -42.51 -1.50
C GLY A 187 10.68 -41.54 -1.24
N GLU A 188 11.49 -41.26 -2.26
CA GLU A 188 12.57 -40.26 -2.11
C GLU A 188 12.01 -38.87 -1.84
N PHE A 189 12.65 -38.12 -0.94
CA PHE A 189 12.29 -36.72 -0.70
C PHE A 189 12.50 -35.90 -1.98
N ARG A 190 11.52 -35.05 -2.31
CA ARG A 190 11.56 -34.19 -3.49
C ARG A 190 11.68 -32.72 -3.14
N LYS A 191 10.70 -32.20 -2.41
CA LYS A 191 10.59 -30.78 -2.10
C LYS A 191 9.61 -30.54 -0.96
N TYR A 192 9.69 -29.37 -0.35
CA TYR A 192 8.66 -28.78 0.49
C TYR A 192 7.77 -27.89 -0.37
N GLU A 193 6.46 -28.00 -0.22
CA GLU A 193 5.53 -26.95 -0.60
C GLU A 193 5.07 -26.23 0.67
N ILE A 194 5.23 -24.91 0.72
CA ILE A 194 4.73 -24.06 1.80
C ILE A 194 3.58 -23.23 1.25
N ARG A 195 2.43 -23.26 1.93
CA ARG A 195 1.27 -22.43 1.58
C ARG A 195 0.84 -21.61 2.78
N VAL A 196 0.85 -20.29 2.66
CA VAL A 196 0.36 -19.35 3.66
C VAL A 196 -0.96 -18.80 3.19
N GLU A 197 -2.03 -19.03 3.94
CA GLU A 197 -3.38 -18.53 3.65
C GLU A 197 -3.69 -17.37 4.61
N PHE A 198 -4.17 -16.25 4.05
CA PHE A 198 -4.57 -15.09 4.83
C PHE A 198 -6.09 -15.01 5.02
N SER A 199 -6.52 -14.24 6.02
CA SER A 199 -7.93 -14.04 6.37
C SER A 199 -8.78 -13.40 5.26
N ASN A 200 -8.15 -12.63 4.38
CA ASN A 200 -8.80 -11.96 3.25
C ASN A 200 -8.86 -12.83 1.97
N GLY A 201 -8.42 -14.09 2.03
CA GLY A 201 -8.40 -15.00 0.89
C GLY A 201 -7.10 -15.02 0.09
N ASP A 202 -6.17 -14.10 0.35
CA ASP A 202 -4.85 -14.11 -0.29
C ASP A 202 -4.08 -15.39 0.07
N LYS A 203 -3.23 -15.84 -0.86
CA LYS A 203 -2.37 -17.01 -0.69
C LYS A 203 -0.96 -16.73 -1.17
N VAL A 204 0.02 -17.21 -0.42
CA VAL A 204 1.42 -17.29 -0.86
C VAL A 204 1.81 -18.75 -0.94
N GLU A 205 2.27 -19.19 -2.11
CA GLU A 205 2.74 -20.54 -2.35
C GLU A 205 4.23 -20.51 -2.70
N ALA A 206 5.02 -21.37 -2.05
CA ALA A 206 6.44 -21.49 -2.28
C ALA A 206 6.88 -22.95 -2.33
N SER A 207 7.93 -23.22 -3.10
CA SER A 207 8.42 -24.57 -3.38
C SER A 207 9.93 -24.62 -3.21
N PHE A 208 10.41 -25.49 -2.31
CA PHE A 208 11.82 -25.57 -1.93
C PHE A 208 12.35 -27.00 -1.96
N VAL A 209 13.49 -27.22 -2.60
CA VAL A 209 14.19 -28.52 -2.59
C VAL A 209 15.08 -28.72 -1.36
N SER A 210 15.39 -27.66 -0.62
CA SER A 210 16.21 -27.72 0.60
C SER A 210 15.42 -27.29 1.83
N LYS A 211 15.74 -27.91 2.97
CA LYS A 211 15.10 -27.63 4.25
C LYS A 211 15.52 -26.27 4.80
N GLU A 212 16.74 -25.86 4.51
CA GLU A 212 17.32 -24.59 4.96
C GLU A 212 16.59 -23.42 4.31
N LYS A 213 16.41 -23.45 2.99
CA LYS A 213 15.64 -22.41 2.27
C LYS A 213 14.17 -22.39 2.67
N ALA A 214 13.58 -23.56 2.92
CA ALA A 214 12.21 -23.67 3.43
C ALA A 214 12.05 -23.10 4.85
N ARG A 215 13.14 -23.01 5.64
CA ARG A 215 13.13 -22.40 6.97
C ARG A 215 13.40 -20.90 6.96
N GLU A 216 14.15 -20.41 5.98
CA GLU A 216 14.41 -18.99 5.77
C GLU A 216 13.17 -18.24 5.24
N PHE A 217 12.30 -18.97 4.52
CA PHE A 217 10.98 -18.53 4.08
C PHE A 217 9.98 -18.50 5.24
#